data_AF-A0A9X2NMB1-F1
#
_entry.id   AF-A0A9X2NMB1-F1
#
_cell.length_a   1.000
_cell.length_b   1.000
_cell.length_c   1.000
_cell.angle_alpha   90.00
_cell.angle_beta   90.00
_cell.angle_gamma   90.00
#
_symmetry.space_group_name_H-M   'P 1'
#
loop_
_entity.id
_entity.type
_entity.pdbx_description
1 polymer ?
#
loop_
_entity_poly.entity_id
_entity_poly.type
_entity_poly.pdbx_seq_one_letter_code
_entity_poly.pdbx_strand_id
1 'polypeptide(L)'
;MDAGEYLETAVRDVLTAPEARLDDRIGYAALLLAVTGALEEADRLVTQWQSRTERPVTALAPDPVRARAWAMLFEARGGRPEWASGLSPLDLDAEERAHTASLRKPVSDLDGVLPPGPIAQVVQHVAPSRPDRVRTALADGDLESWASLTGPHPDVATLAATRALAPALVAGADPLGLRDWAPACAGALVAALHERYPADLGSWPDLVGHILRLRGTGALPPPASEASIRSAELRLGVELPEDHRDFLRTCDGLPADVVFPRLLGTADLRAENGVVVLADPAVLLLSAGHVVEVDPVLGTSVHSSFRAALVKHATLLAQAS
;
A
#
# COMPACT_ATOMS: atom_id res chain seq x y z
N MET A 1 -9.62 -17.71 8.27
CA MET A 1 -9.03 -17.15 7.03
C MET A 1 -7.67 -17.78 6.81
N ASP A 2 -7.32 -18.19 5.60
CA ASP A 2 -5.94 -18.52 5.25
C ASP A 2 -5.27 -17.22 4.78
N ALA A 3 -4.29 -16.73 5.55
CA ALA A 3 -3.63 -15.46 5.29
C ALA A 3 -2.78 -15.47 4.00
N GLY A 4 -2.25 -16.63 3.61
CA GLY A 4 -1.47 -16.80 2.39
C GLY A 4 -2.36 -16.74 1.16
N GLU A 5 -3.44 -17.54 1.16
CA GLU A 5 -4.41 -17.58 0.05
C GLU A 5 -5.12 -16.22 -0.14
N TYR A 6 -5.46 -15.56 0.96
CA TYR A 6 -6.01 -14.20 0.92
C TYR A 6 -5.03 -13.24 0.25
N LEU A 7 -3.76 -13.25 0.66
CA LEU A 7 -2.76 -12.31 0.15
C LEU A 7 -2.52 -12.50 -1.34
N GLU A 8 -2.37 -13.74 -1.80
CA GLU A 8 -2.20 -14.05 -3.22
C GLU A 8 -3.39 -13.54 -4.05
N THR A 9 -4.61 -13.77 -3.55
CA THR A 9 -5.83 -13.30 -4.22
C THR A 9 -5.93 -11.77 -4.22
N ALA A 10 -5.58 -11.13 -3.11
CA ALA A 10 -5.60 -9.68 -2.98
C ALA A 10 -4.58 -9.01 -3.91
N VAL A 11 -3.34 -9.52 -3.98
CA VAL A 11 -2.30 -9.02 -4.89
C VAL A 11 -2.73 -9.17 -6.34
N ARG A 12 -3.26 -10.33 -6.72
CA ARG A 12 -3.79 -10.57 -8.07
C ARG A 12 -4.92 -9.60 -8.42
N ASP A 13 -5.85 -9.38 -7.50
CA ASP A 13 -6.96 -8.43 -7.70
C ASP A 13 -6.41 -7.01 -7.87
N VAL A 14 -5.45 -6.57 -7.05
CA VAL A 14 -4.82 -5.24 -7.20
C VAL A 14 -4.12 -5.11 -8.54
N LEU A 15 -3.38 -6.13 -9.00
CA LEU A 15 -2.64 -6.05 -10.27
C LEU A 15 -3.57 -6.06 -11.50
N THR A 16 -4.68 -6.79 -11.46
CA THR A 16 -5.40 -7.16 -12.70
C THR A 16 -6.88 -6.84 -12.72
N ALA A 17 -7.53 -6.61 -11.57
CA ALA A 17 -8.97 -6.45 -11.53
C ALA A 17 -9.42 -5.08 -12.08
N PRO A 18 -10.68 -4.96 -12.53
CA PRO A 18 -11.26 -3.65 -12.83
C PRO A 18 -11.20 -2.71 -11.63
N GLU A 19 -11.11 -1.41 -11.90
CA GLU A 19 -10.96 -0.35 -10.89
C GLU A 19 -11.89 -0.47 -9.67
N ALA A 20 -13.19 -0.70 -9.88
CA ALA A 20 -14.15 -0.82 -8.78
C ALA A 20 -13.83 -2.00 -7.84
N ARG A 21 -13.31 -3.10 -8.37
CA ARG A 21 -12.90 -4.28 -7.58
C ARG A 21 -11.55 -4.06 -6.89
N LEU A 22 -10.65 -3.29 -7.51
CA LEU A 22 -9.43 -2.84 -6.85
C LEU A 22 -9.78 -1.97 -5.63
N ASP A 23 -10.63 -0.96 -5.79
CA ASP A 23 -11.02 -0.07 -4.70
C ASP A 23 -11.68 -0.83 -3.55
N ASP A 24 -12.60 -1.76 -3.88
CA ASP A 24 -13.23 -2.64 -2.91
C ASP A 24 -12.21 -3.49 -2.15
N ARG A 25 -11.23 -4.07 -2.86
CA ARG A 25 -10.16 -4.89 -2.28
C ARG A 25 -9.28 -4.07 -1.34
N ILE A 26 -8.87 -2.87 -1.76
CA ILE A 26 -8.04 -1.98 -0.94
C ILE A 26 -8.82 -1.50 0.29
N GLY A 27 -10.09 -1.13 0.13
CA GLY A 27 -10.95 -0.68 1.23
C GLY A 27 -11.18 -1.77 2.27
N TYR A 28 -11.44 -3.01 1.81
CA TYR A 28 -11.53 -4.16 2.69
C TYR A 28 -10.19 -4.47 3.39
N ALA A 29 -9.08 -4.48 2.65
CA ALA A 29 -7.77 -4.76 3.23
C ALA A 29 -7.37 -3.73 4.29
N ALA A 30 -7.57 -2.43 4.01
CA ALA A 30 -7.29 -1.37 4.97
C ALA A 30 -8.14 -1.52 6.25
N LEU A 31 -9.43 -1.84 6.14
CA LEU A 31 -10.26 -2.13 7.31
C LEU A 31 -9.80 -3.39 8.04
N LEU A 32 -9.40 -4.44 7.33
CA LEU A 32 -8.86 -5.66 7.93
C LEU A 32 -7.61 -5.36 8.77
N LEU A 33 -6.67 -4.57 8.24
CA LEU A 33 -5.48 -4.14 8.98
C LEU A 33 -5.85 -3.29 10.20
N ALA A 34 -6.81 -2.38 10.06
CA ALA A 34 -7.27 -1.56 11.17
C ALA A 34 -7.88 -2.39 12.32
N VAL A 35 -8.70 -3.40 12.01
CA VAL A 35 -9.34 -4.25 13.04
C VAL A 35 -8.41 -5.27 13.69
N THR A 36 -7.22 -5.52 13.13
CA THR A 36 -6.18 -6.37 13.74
C THR A 36 -5.20 -5.55 14.60
N GLY A 37 -5.46 -4.25 14.74
CA GLY A 37 -4.65 -3.32 15.52
C GLY A 37 -3.46 -2.73 14.76
N ALA A 38 -3.42 -2.88 13.43
CA ALA A 38 -2.37 -2.37 12.54
C ALA A 38 -2.86 -1.10 11.81
N LEU A 39 -3.21 -0.07 12.59
CA LEU A 39 -3.78 1.18 12.07
C LEU A 39 -2.79 1.97 11.21
N GLU A 40 -1.49 1.91 11.53
CA GLU A 40 -0.46 2.61 10.76
C GLU A 40 -0.29 1.98 9.37
N GLU A 41 -0.33 0.65 9.30
CA GLU A 41 -0.32 -0.11 8.05
C GLU A 41 -1.56 0.16 7.21
N ALA A 42 -2.73 0.28 7.85
CA ALA A 42 -3.97 0.69 7.19
C ALA A 42 -3.86 2.11 6.59
N ASP A 43 -3.39 3.08 7.39
CA ASP A 43 -3.19 4.47 6.95
C ASP A 43 -2.18 4.57 5.80
N ARG A 44 -1.08 3.82 5.88
CA ARG A 44 -0.06 3.75 4.83
C ARG A 44 -0.63 3.17 3.54
N LEU A 45 -1.39 2.07 3.61
CA LEU A 45 -2.01 1.47 2.43
C LEU A 45 -2.96 2.44 1.72
N VAL A 46 -3.81 3.14 2.48
CA VAL A 46 -4.77 4.10 1.91
C VAL A 46 -4.05 5.31 1.30
N THR A 47 -3.05 5.86 1.99
CA THR A 47 -2.24 6.98 1.48
C THR A 47 -1.52 6.60 0.17
N GLN A 48 -0.93 5.41 0.12
CA GLN A 48 -0.26 4.89 -1.08
C GLN A 48 -1.25 4.65 -2.22
N TRP A 49 -2.42 4.07 -1.96
CA TRP A 49 -3.48 3.95 -2.96
C TRP A 49 -3.94 5.31 -3.50
N GLN A 50 -4.18 6.29 -2.61
CA GLN A 50 -4.67 7.60 -3.00
C GLN A 50 -3.64 8.35 -3.86
N SER A 51 -2.37 8.32 -3.47
CA SER A 51 -1.29 8.96 -4.23
C SER A 51 -1.03 8.33 -5.60
N ARG A 52 -1.26 7.02 -5.74
CA ARG A 52 -1.00 6.27 -6.99
C ARG A 52 -2.16 6.32 -7.97
N THR A 53 -3.38 6.36 -7.46
CA THR A 53 -4.59 6.31 -8.29
C THR A 53 -5.23 7.67 -8.49
N GLU A 54 -4.93 8.64 -7.61
CA GLU A 54 -5.58 9.96 -7.53
C GLU A 54 -7.11 9.89 -7.35
N ARG A 55 -7.64 8.71 -6.99
CA ARG A 55 -9.06 8.45 -6.84
C ARG A 55 -9.59 9.05 -5.52
N PRO A 56 -10.87 9.44 -5.46
CA PRO A 56 -11.45 9.96 -4.24
C PRO A 56 -11.58 8.85 -3.19
N VAL A 57 -11.18 9.14 -1.94
CA VAL A 57 -11.26 8.22 -0.79
C VAL A 57 -12.64 7.61 -0.57
N THR A 58 -13.72 8.28 -1.00
CA THR A 58 -15.08 7.75 -0.95
C THR A 58 -15.24 6.43 -1.71
N ALA A 59 -14.36 6.12 -2.67
CA ALA A 59 -14.33 4.84 -3.36
C ALA A 59 -13.98 3.65 -2.44
N LEU A 60 -13.23 3.89 -1.34
CA LEU A 60 -12.89 2.85 -0.36
C LEU A 60 -14.01 2.58 0.65
N ALA A 61 -14.98 3.48 0.75
CA ALA A 61 -16.16 3.37 1.60
C ALA A 61 -17.45 3.58 0.78
N PRO A 62 -17.72 2.72 -0.22
CA PRO A 62 -18.84 2.92 -1.14
C PRO A 62 -20.20 2.67 -0.47
N ASP A 63 -20.23 1.90 0.61
CA ASP A 63 -21.44 1.56 1.36
C ASP A 63 -21.48 2.25 2.75
N PRO A 64 -22.68 2.45 3.32
CA PRO A 64 -22.84 3.10 4.62
C PRO A 64 -22.14 2.38 5.78
N VAL A 65 -21.98 1.05 5.73
CA VAL A 65 -21.37 0.29 6.83
C VAL A 65 -19.88 0.53 6.88
N ARG A 66 -19.19 0.52 5.74
CA ARG A 66 -17.76 0.89 5.67
C ARG A 66 -17.51 2.34 6.02
N ALA A 67 -18.39 3.26 5.58
CA ALA A 67 -18.28 4.66 5.98
C ALA A 67 -18.42 4.83 7.51
N ARG A 68 -19.39 4.12 8.12
CA ARG A 68 -19.55 4.07 9.57
C ARG A 68 -18.35 3.45 10.27
N ALA A 69 -17.81 2.35 9.76
CA ALA A 69 -16.63 1.68 10.32
C ALA A 69 -15.46 2.64 10.49
N TRP A 70 -15.11 3.37 9.43
CA TRP A 70 -14.04 4.36 9.50
C TRP A 70 -14.37 5.49 10.48
N ALA A 71 -15.61 6.00 10.48
CA ALA A 71 -16.01 7.06 11.38
C ALA A 71 -15.90 6.66 12.87
N MET A 72 -16.28 5.42 13.22
CA MET A 72 -16.16 4.88 14.58
C MET A 72 -14.69 4.71 15.00
N LEU A 73 -13.83 4.23 14.08
CA LEU A 73 -12.40 4.10 14.33
C LEU A 73 -11.72 5.45 14.53
N PHE A 74 -12.07 6.47 13.73
CA PHE A 74 -11.51 7.81 13.89
C PHE A 74 -11.91 8.47 15.21
N GLU A 75 -13.18 8.31 15.61
CA GLU A 75 -13.68 8.78 16.90
C GLU A 75 -12.90 8.13 18.05
N ALA A 76 -12.74 6.79 18.00
CA ALA A 76 -12.02 6.05 19.03
C ALA A 76 -10.51 6.38 19.06
N ARG A 77 -9.89 6.68 17.91
CA ARG A 77 -8.50 7.15 17.82
C ARG A 77 -8.31 8.58 18.34
N GLY A 78 -9.39 9.37 18.44
CA GLY A 78 -9.32 10.78 18.83
C GLY A 78 -8.75 11.69 17.73
N GLY A 79 -8.72 11.23 16.49
CA GLY A 79 -8.15 11.98 15.38
C GLY A 79 -8.41 11.33 14.02
N ARG A 80 -8.55 12.18 12.99
CA ARG A 80 -8.71 11.75 11.60
C ARG A 80 -7.37 11.86 10.87
N PRO A 81 -6.92 10.81 10.17
CA PRO A 81 -5.78 10.91 9.28
C PRO A 81 -6.08 11.83 8.10
N GLU A 82 -5.06 12.42 7.50
CA GLU A 82 -5.20 13.42 6.43
C GLU A 82 -5.97 12.90 5.22
N TRP A 83 -5.72 11.64 4.83
CA TRP A 83 -6.40 10.96 3.73
C TRP A 83 -7.93 10.91 3.92
N ALA A 84 -8.40 10.90 5.17
CA ALA A 84 -9.82 10.81 5.51
C ALA A 84 -10.57 12.14 5.33
N SER A 85 -9.90 13.23 4.99
CA SER A 85 -10.50 14.55 4.76
C SER A 85 -11.61 14.54 3.69
N GLY A 86 -11.52 13.65 2.70
CA GLY A 86 -12.53 13.50 1.65
C GLY A 86 -13.79 12.71 2.06
N LEU A 87 -13.83 12.13 3.26
CA LEU A 87 -15.02 11.42 3.76
C LEU A 87 -15.98 12.39 4.48
N SER A 88 -17.26 12.34 4.10
CA SER A 88 -18.31 13.14 4.73
C SER A 88 -18.43 12.83 6.23
N PRO A 89 -18.52 13.85 7.10
CA PRO A 89 -18.83 13.64 8.51
C PRO A 89 -20.18 12.93 8.68
N LEU A 90 -20.25 11.99 9.63
CA LEU A 90 -21.46 11.26 9.97
C LEU A 90 -21.96 11.64 11.36
N ASP A 91 -23.28 11.58 11.58
CA ASP A 91 -23.87 11.62 12.91
C ASP A 91 -23.68 10.26 13.58
N LEU A 92 -22.64 10.14 14.41
CA LEU A 92 -22.24 8.88 15.03
C LEU A 92 -23.35 8.29 15.92
N ASP A 93 -24.16 9.11 16.57
CA ASP A 93 -25.23 8.64 17.45
C ASP A 93 -26.41 8.08 16.63
N ALA A 94 -26.72 8.69 15.48
CA ALA A 94 -27.69 8.15 14.53
C ALA A 94 -27.19 6.84 13.89
N GLU A 95 -25.92 6.82 13.48
CA GLU A 95 -25.30 5.66 12.85
C GLU A 95 -25.17 4.47 13.82
N GLU A 96 -24.81 4.72 15.08
CA GLU A 96 -24.78 3.69 16.13
C GLU A 96 -26.17 3.08 16.35
N ARG A 97 -27.22 3.90 16.48
CA ARG A 97 -28.60 3.39 16.62
C ARG A 97 -29.02 2.54 15.43
N ALA A 98 -28.72 2.98 14.21
CA ALA A 98 -29.02 2.23 13.00
C ALA A 98 -28.24 0.91 12.96
N HIS A 99 -26.97 0.92 13.37
CA HIS A 99 -26.12 -0.26 13.45
C HIS A 99 -26.63 -1.28 14.47
N THR A 100 -26.92 -0.86 15.70
CA THR A 100 -27.45 -1.74 16.75
C THR A 100 -28.79 -2.35 16.34
N ALA A 101 -29.66 -1.58 15.67
CA ALA A 101 -30.91 -2.10 15.13
C ALA A 101 -30.67 -3.18 14.05
N SER A 102 -29.67 -2.98 13.18
CA SER A 102 -29.27 -3.95 12.15
C SER A 102 -28.71 -5.23 12.76
N LEU A 103 -27.84 -5.13 13.78
CA LEU A 103 -27.26 -6.30 14.46
C LEU A 103 -28.33 -7.20 15.10
N ARG A 104 -29.39 -6.58 15.63
CA ARG A 104 -30.51 -7.31 16.28
C ARG A 104 -31.54 -7.86 15.30
N LYS A 105 -31.42 -7.56 14.00
CA LYS A 105 -32.38 -8.03 13.01
C LYS A 105 -32.28 -9.57 12.87
N PRO A 106 -33.38 -10.32 13.09
CA PRO A 106 -33.39 -11.76 12.88
C PRO A 106 -33.07 -12.10 11.42
N VAL A 107 -32.42 -13.23 11.21
CA VAL A 107 -32.13 -13.78 9.89
C VAL A 107 -33.00 -14.99 9.62
N SER A 108 -33.40 -15.16 8.37
CA SER A 108 -34.12 -16.33 7.89
C SER A 108 -33.18 -17.18 7.04
N ASP A 109 -33.27 -18.51 7.18
CA ASP A 109 -32.53 -19.45 6.33
C ASP A 109 -33.00 -19.41 4.85
N LEU A 110 -34.10 -18.70 4.58
CA LEU A 110 -34.65 -18.50 3.24
C LEU A 110 -34.35 -17.10 2.66
N ASP A 111 -33.62 -16.24 3.39
CA ASP A 111 -33.20 -14.94 2.87
C ASP A 111 -32.23 -15.13 1.68
N GLY A 112 -32.55 -14.53 0.54
CA GLY A 112 -31.74 -14.61 -0.69
C GLY A 112 -31.87 -15.92 -1.49
N VAL A 113 -32.62 -16.91 -1.00
CA VAL A 113 -32.87 -18.18 -1.70
C VAL A 113 -33.85 -18.02 -2.86
N LEU A 114 -34.81 -17.11 -2.72
CA LEU A 114 -35.82 -16.82 -3.74
C LEU A 114 -35.51 -15.49 -4.44
N PRO A 115 -35.74 -15.39 -5.76
CA PRO A 115 -35.65 -14.10 -6.46
C PRO A 115 -36.69 -13.13 -5.90
N PRO A 116 -36.41 -11.81 -5.93
CA PRO A 116 -37.33 -10.80 -5.39
C PRO A 116 -38.70 -10.87 -6.07
N GLY A 117 -39.77 -10.94 -5.28
CA GLY A 117 -41.14 -11.05 -5.77
C GLY A 117 -42.16 -11.32 -4.67
N PRO A 118 -43.46 -11.41 -5.01
CA PRO A 118 -44.54 -11.59 -4.03
C PRO A 118 -44.38 -12.85 -3.18
N ILE A 119 -43.86 -13.92 -3.77
CA ILE A 119 -43.61 -15.19 -3.08
C ILE A 119 -42.49 -15.05 -2.06
N ALA A 120 -41.40 -14.33 -2.40
CA ALA A 120 -40.32 -14.05 -1.46
C ALA A 120 -40.80 -13.22 -0.25
N GLN A 121 -41.73 -12.27 -0.47
CA GLN A 121 -42.33 -11.49 0.62
C GLN A 121 -43.19 -12.36 1.55
N VAL A 122 -44.01 -13.27 1.01
CA VAL A 122 -44.82 -14.19 1.84
C VAL A 122 -43.92 -15.15 2.61
N VAL A 123 -42.88 -15.68 1.96
CA VAL A 123 -41.91 -16.59 2.61
C VAL A 123 -41.15 -15.87 3.72
N GLN A 124 -40.77 -14.59 3.56
CA GLN A 124 -40.16 -13.80 4.63
C GLN A 124 -41.05 -13.65 5.88
N HIS A 125 -42.38 -13.65 5.72
CA HIS A 125 -43.30 -13.53 6.85
C HIS A 125 -43.59 -14.87 7.55
N VAL A 126 -43.34 -16.00 6.89
CA VAL A 126 -43.70 -17.33 7.39
C VAL A 126 -42.46 -18.14 7.81
N ALA A 127 -41.29 -17.81 7.27
CA ALA A 127 -40.05 -18.51 7.57
C ALA A 127 -39.65 -18.32 9.05
N PRO A 128 -39.23 -19.40 9.73
CA PRO A 128 -38.70 -19.28 11.08
C PRO A 128 -37.47 -18.38 11.07
N SER A 129 -37.53 -17.32 11.88
CA SER A 129 -36.44 -16.36 12.04
C SER A 129 -35.63 -16.74 13.28
N ARG A 130 -34.30 -16.66 13.17
CA ARG A 130 -33.38 -16.90 14.29
C ARG A 130 -32.42 -15.73 14.46
N PRO A 131 -31.89 -15.51 15.67
CA PRO A 131 -30.78 -14.59 15.86
C PRO A 131 -29.57 -15.02 15.04
N ASP A 132 -28.95 -14.08 14.35
CA ASP A 132 -27.65 -14.30 13.70
C ASP A 132 -26.58 -14.34 14.78
N ARG A 133 -25.89 -15.48 14.93
CA ARG A 133 -24.90 -15.68 15.99
C ARG A 133 -23.70 -14.73 15.86
N VAL A 134 -23.28 -14.40 14.65
CA VAL A 134 -22.15 -13.49 14.39
C VAL A 134 -22.55 -12.07 14.81
N ARG A 135 -23.74 -11.61 14.41
CA ARG A 135 -24.24 -10.28 14.80
C ARG A 135 -24.56 -10.18 16.28
N THR A 136 -25.02 -11.27 16.89
CA THR A 136 -25.28 -11.34 18.33
C THR A 136 -23.98 -11.17 19.10
N ALA A 137 -22.91 -11.90 18.73
CA ALA A 137 -21.59 -11.73 19.35
C ALA A 137 -21.08 -10.28 19.26
N LEU A 138 -21.25 -9.61 18.11
CA LEU A 138 -20.90 -8.20 17.97
C LEU A 138 -21.76 -7.27 18.85
N ALA A 139 -23.07 -7.53 18.92
CA ALA A 139 -23.99 -6.74 19.75
C ALA A 139 -23.67 -6.88 21.25
N ASP A 140 -23.19 -8.06 21.67
CA ASP A 140 -22.78 -8.35 23.05
C ASP A 140 -21.35 -7.90 23.36
N GLY A 141 -20.60 -7.46 22.34
CA GLY A 141 -19.20 -7.05 22.47
C GLY A 141 -18.22 -8.22 22.66
N ASP A 142 -18.63 -9.45 22.31
CA ASP A 142 -17.84 -10.66 22.45
C ASP A 142 -16.98 -10.91 21.19
N LEU A 143 -15.77 -10.35 21.20
CA LEU A 143 -14.80 -10.47 20.11
C LEU A 143 -14.31 -11.92 19.89
N GLU A 144 -14.19 -12.70 20.97
CA GLU A 144 -13.70 -14.08 20.89
C GLU A 144 -14.75 -14.96 20.21
N SER A 145 -16.02 -14.86 20.64
CA SER A 145 -17.12 -15.55 20.00
C SER A 145 -17.26 -15.10 18.54
N TRP A 146 -17.18 -13.80 18.24
CA TRP A 146 -17.23 -13.31 16.86
C TRP A 146 -16.13 -13.94 16.00
N ALA A 147 -14.88 -13.94 16.48
CA ALA A 147 -13.75 -14.51 15.76
C ALA A 147 -13.90 -16.02 15.51
N SER A 148 -14.46 -16.76 16.47
CA SER A 148 -14.70 -18.20 16.32
C SER A 148 -15.82 -18.54 15.31
N LEU A 149 -16.77 -17.62 15.12
CA LEU A 149 -17.95 -17.81 14.27
C LEU A 149 -17.75 -17.26 12.85
N THR A 150 -16.74 -16.42 12.64
CA THR A 150 -16.54 -15.73 11.36
C THR A 150 -15.96 -16.66 10.29
N GLY A 151 -16.36 -16.42 9.04
CA GLY A 151 -15.94 -17.23 7.89
C GLY A 151 -14.52 -16.90 7.38
N PRO A 152 -14.13 -17.45 6.22
CA PRO A 152 -12.83 -17.16 5.61
C PRO A 152 -12.68 -15.69 5.18
N HIS A 153 -13.79 -14.98 4.95
CA HIS A 153 -13.85 -13.56 4.65
C HIS A 153 -14.69 -12.83 5.70
N PRO A 154 -14.10 -12.49 6.87
CA PRO A 154 -14.81 -11.88 7.97
C PRO A 154 -15.41 -10.52 7.60
N ASP A 155 -16.61 -10.23 8.11
CA ASP A 155 -17.24 -8.91 7.96
C ASP A 155 -16.62 -7.90 8.94
N VAL A 156 -15.40 -7.46 8.61
CA VAL A 156 -14.62 -6.50 9.40
C VAL A 156 -15.25 -5.12 9.42
N ALA A 157 -16.06 -4.77 8.42
CA ALA A 157 -16.78 -3.50 8.38
C ALA A 157 -17.86 -3.45 9.46
N THR A 158 -18.68 -4.51 9.58
CA THR A 158 -19.70 -4.60 10.64
C THR A 158 -19.07 -4.63 12.04
N LEU A 159 -17.92 -5.30 12.20
CA LEU A 159 -17.14 -5.26 13.45
C LEU A 159 -16.71 -3.83 13.79
N ALA A 160 -15.95 -3.17 12.90
CA ALA A 160 -15.43 -1.81 13.12
C ALA A 160 -16.53 -0.75 13.27
N ALA A 161 -17.69 -0.96 12.63
CA ALA A 161 -18.87 -0.11 12.79
C ALA A 161 -19.52 -0.17 14.18
N THR A 162 -19.11 -1.13 15.03
CA THR A 162 -19.63 -1.27 16.38
C THR A 162 -18.87 -0.35 17.33
N ARG A 163 -19.46 0.82 17.66
CA ARG A 163 -18.83 1.89 18.45
C ARG A 163 -18.21 1.41 19.77
N ALA A 164 -18.89 0.52 20.49
CA ALA A 164 -18.40 -0.02 21.76
C ALA A 164 -17.09 -0.82 21.64
N LEU A 165 -16.82 -1.39 20.46
CA LEU A 165 -15.62 -2.19 20.18
C LEU A 165 -14.47 -1.36 19.60
N ALA A 166 -14.76 -0.20 19.00
CA ALA A 166 -13.75 0.65 18.36
C ALA A 166 -12.58 1.04 19.28
N PRO A 167 -12.77 1.41 20.57
CA PRO A 167 -11.66 1.70 21.48
C PRO A 167 -10.73 0.51 21.70
N ALA A 168 -11.27 -0.72 21.78
CA ALA A 168 -10.46 -1.92 21.94
C ALA A 168 -9.63 -2.20 20.68
N LEU A 169 -10.23 -2.05 19.50
CA LEU A 169 -9.53 -2.21 18.21
C LEU A 169 -8.40 -1.18 18.07
N VAL A 170 -8.65 0.09 18.40
CA VAL A 170 -7.64 1.16 18.39
C VAL A 170 -6.53 0.91 19.43
N ALA A 171 -6.87 0.36 20.60
CA ALA A 171 -5.89 -0.06 21.60
C ALA A 171 -5.09 -1.30 21.19
N GLY A 172 -5.38 -1.88 20.02
CA GLY A 172 -4.71 -3.05 19.51
C GLY A 172 -5.31 -4.35 20.04
N ALA A 173 -6.63 -4.50 20.06
CA ALA A 173 -7.22 -5.83 20.00
C ALA A 173 -6.90 -6.48 18.64
N ASP A 174 -6.62 -7.78 18.64
CA ASP A 174 -6.38 -8.55 17.42
C ASP A 174 -7.25 -9.82 17.45
N PRO A 175 -8.56 -9.68 17.18
CA PRO A 175 -9.50 -10.80 17.27
C PRO A 175 -9.19 -11.92 16.26
N LEU A 176 -8.43 -11.62 15.21
CA LEU A 176 -8.11 -12.58 14.14
C LEU A 176 -6.70 -13.18 14.26
N GLY A 177 -5.86 -12.67 15.17
CA GLY A 177 -4.47 -13.10 15.31
C GLY A 177 -3.61 -12.79 14.09
N LEU A 178 -3.89 -11.67 13.39
CA LEU A 178 -3.27 -11.31 12.12
C LEU A 178 -2.32 -10.10 12.21
N ARG A 179 -2.03 -9.61 13.42
CA ARG A 179 -1.16 -8.44 13.61
C ARG A 179 0.21 -8.61 12.97
N ASP A 180 0.90 -9.71 13.23
CA ASP A 180 2.26 -9.94 12.72
C ASP A 180 2.28 -10.11 11.19
N TRP A 181 1.13 -10.44 10.59
CA TRP A 181 0.95 -10.54 9.14
C TRP A 181 0.64 -9.18 8.48
N ALA A 182 0.11 -8.21 9.23
CA ALA A 182 -0.34 -6.93 8.68
C ALA A 182 0.75 -6.16 7.92
N PRO A 183 2.01 -6.04 8.40
CA PRO A 183 3.07 -5.36 7.65
C PRO A 183 3.37 -6.03 6.30
N ALA A 184 3.38 -7.36 6.26
CA ALA A 184 3.61 -8.12 5.04
C ALA A 184 2.46 -7.93 4.03
N CYS A 185 1.21 -7.93 4.52
CA CYS A 185 0.04 -7.66 3.69
C CYS A 185 0.08 -6.25 3.09
N ALA A 186 0.24 -5.23 3.93
CA ALA A 186 0.30 -3.84 3.48
C ALA A 186 1.44 -3.62 2.49
N GLY A 187 2.65 -4.13 2.80
CA GLY A 187 3.81 -4.02 1.91
C GLY A 187 3.58 -4.66 0.54
N ALA A 188 2.99 -5.86 0.49
CA ALA A 188 2.70 -6.54 -0.77
C ALA A 188 1.62 -5.82 -1.60
N LEU A 189 0.57 -5.27 -0.97
CA LEU A 189 -0.46 -4.51 -1.67
C LEU A 189 0.07 -3.15 -2.17
N VAL A 190 0.90 -2.46 -1.39
CA VAL A 190 1.59 -1.24 -1.81
C VAL A 190 2.51 -1.54 -3.00
N ALA A 191 3.29 -2.61 -2.95
CA ALA A 191 4.13 -3.02 -4.07
C ALA A 191 3.29 -3.31 -5.33
N ALA A 192 2.18 -4.02 -5.20
CA ALA A 192 1.26 -4.29 -6.31
C ALA A 192 0.64 -3.01 -6.90
N LEU A 193 0.32 -2.01 -6.07
CA LEU A 193 -0.17 -0.71 -6.53
C LEU A 193 0.90 0.04 -7.34
N HIS A 194 2.15 0.04 -6.90
CA HIS A 194 3.25 0.68 -7.61
C HIS A 194 3.59 -0.03 -8.93
N GLU A 195 3.44 -1.35 -8.98
CA GLU A 195 3.60 -2.11 -10.21
C GLU A 195 2.50 -1.78 -11.23
N ARG A 196 1.25 -1.69 -10.78
CA ARG A 196 0.11 -1.38 -11.66
C ARG A 196 0.08 0.09 -12.10
N TYR A 197 0.42 1.01 -11.20
CA TYR A 197 0.43 2.45 -11.44
C TYR A 197 1.85 2.99 -11.23
N PRO A 198 2.77 2.72 -12.18
CA PRO A 198 4.13 3.20 -12.08
C PRO A 198 4.13 4.73 -12.07
N ALA A 199 5.00 5.30 -11.23
CA ALA A 199 5.19 6.73 -11.18
C ALA A 199 5.71 7.25 -12.54
N ASP A 200 5.09 8.29 -13.09
CA ASP A 200 5.74 9.07 -14.14
C ASP A 200 6.78 9.98 -13.49
N LEU A 201 8.03 9.50 -13.46
CA LEU A 201 9.15 10.22 -12.87
C LEU A 201 9.77 11.25 -13.82
N GLY A 202 9.11 11.54 -14.95
CA GLY A 202 9.35 12.71 -15.78
C GLY A 202 10.77 12.81 -16.32
N SER A 203 11.41 13.97 -16.14
CA SER A 203 12.78 14.25 -16.57
C SER A 203 13.84 13.71 -15.59
N TRP A 204 15.13 13.90 -15.88
CA TRP A 204 16.21 13.60 -14.93
C TRP A 204 16.16 14.46 -13.65
N PRO A 205 16.01 15.79 -13.74
CA PRO A 205 15.80 16.63 -12.56
C PRO A 205 14.62 16.17 -11.70
N ASP A 206 13.50 15.78 -12.31
CA ASP A 206 12.31 15.32 -11.59
C ASP A 206 12.57 14.02 -10.83
N LEU A 207 13.19 13.04 -11.49
CA LEU A 207 13.57 11.77 -10.88
C LEU A 207 14.53 11.96 -9.70
N VAL A 208 15.61 12.73 -9.89
CA VAL A 208 16.60 12.95 -8.82
C VAL A 208 15.99 13.76 -7.67
N GLY A 209 15.22 14.80 -7.98
CA GLY A 209 14.51 15.58 -6.98
C GLY A 209 13.51 14.71 -6.19
N HIS A 210 12.81 13.79 -6.85
CA HIS A 210 11.93 12.85 -6.18
C HIS A 210 12.68 11.90 -5.24
N ILE A 211 13.80 11.32 -5.69
CA ILE A 211 14.66 10.46 -4.85
C ILE A 211 15.15 11.23 -3.61
N LEU A 212 15.66 12.45 -3.78
CA LEU A 212 16.17 13.26 -2.65
C LEU A 212 15.07 13.62 -1.66
N ARG A 213 13.85 13.92 -2.13
CA ARG A 213 12.67 14.16 -1.28
C ARG A 213 12.31 12.92 -0.46
N LEU A 214 12.25 11.75 -1.08
CA LEU A 214 11.96 10.48 -0.38
C LEU A 214 13.04 10.16 0.67
N ARG A 215 14.30 10.54 0.41
CA ARG A 215 15.42 10.40 1.36
C ARG A 215 15.40 11.43 2.49
N GLY A 216 14.56 12.45 2.44
CA GLY A 216 14.60 13.58 3.38
C GLY A 216 15.85 14.47 3.24
N THR A 217 16.50 14.47 2.08
CA THR A 217 17.74 15.22 1.79
C THR A 217 17.48 16.42 0.86
N GLY A 218 18.19 17.53 1.08
CA GLY A 218 17.73 18.85 0.62
C GLY A 218 18.42 19.49 -0.59
N ALA A 219 19.55 18.96 -1.08
CA ALA A 219 20.27 19.63 -2.17
C ALA A 219 20.83 18.64 -3.19
N LEU A 220 20.53 18.91 -4.47
CA LEU A 220 21.20 18.27 -5.60
C LEU A 220 22.69 18.63 -5.59
N PRO A 221 23.59 17.64 -5.71
CA PRO A 221 24.98 17.92 -6.06
C PRO A 221 25.05 18.74 -7.35
N PRO A 222 26.06 19.62 -7.50
CA PRO A 222 26.18 20.42 -8.72
C PRO A 222 26.34 19.52 -9.95
N PRO A 223 25.85 19.94 -11.12
CA PRO A 223 25.99 19.18 -12.35
C PRO A 223 27.46 19.10 -12.80
N ALA A 224 27.83 17.99 -13.42
CA ALA A 224 29.13 17.81 -14.03
C ALA A 224 29.26 18.68 -15.30
N SER A 225 30.45 19.23 -15.53
CA SER A 225 30.75 19.92 -16.79
C SER A 225 31.04 18.91 -17.92
N GLU A 226 30.80 19.30 -19.17
CA GLU A 226 31.20 18.50 -20.35
C GLU A 226 32.71 18.20 -20.40
N ALA A 227 33.54 19.06 -19.81
CA ALA A 227 34.97 18.79 -19.69
C ALA A 227 35.27 17.70 -18.65
N SER A 228 34.54 17.69 -17.53
CA SER A 228 34.64 16.67 -16.48
C SER A 228 34.19 15.31 -16.99
N ILE A 229 33.05 15.25 -17.71
CA ILE A 229 32.52 14.01 -18.29
C ILE A 229 33.52 13.41 -19.27
N ARG A 230 34.00 14.20 -20.24
CA ARG A 230 35.02 13.71 -21.21
C ARG A 230 36.31 13.27 -20.54
N SER A 231 36.75 13.98 -19.49
CA SER A 231 37.94 13.58 -18.74
C SER A 231 37.74 12.26 -17.99
N ALA A 232 36.53 11.98 -17.51
CA ALA A 232 36.18 10.70 -16.92
C ALA A 232 36.19 9.58 -17.97
N GLU A 233 35.54 9.77 -19.12
CA GLU A 233 35.50 8.78 -20.22
C GLU A 233 36.92 8.42 -20.71
N LEU A 234 37.78 9.42 -20.89
CA LEU A 234 39.18 9.21 -21.26
C LEU A 234 39.95 8.37 -20.22
N ARG A 235 39.69 8.61 -18.93
CA ARG A 235 40.32 7.85 -17.83
C ARG A 235 39.76 6.43 -17.71
N LEU A 236 38.47 6.24 -18.00
CA LEU A 236 37.81 4.93 -17.99
C LEU A 236 38.16 4.10 -19.24
N GLY A 237 38.56 4.75 -20.34
CA GLY A 237 38.82 4.10 -21.62
C GLY A 237 37.55 3.65 -22.35
N VAL A 238 36.38 4.15 -21.93
CA VAL A 238 35.07 3.84 -22.53
C VAL A 238 34.20 5.09 -22.56
N GLU A 239 33.37 5.20 -23.59
CA GLU A 239 32.30 6.21 -23.64
C GLU A 239 31.17 5.78 -22.71
N LEU A 240 30.64 6.72 -21.94
CA LEU A 240 29.51 6.47 -21.07
C LEU A 240 28.21 6.50 -21.91
N PRO A 241 27.25 5.61 -21.61
CA PRO A 241 25.90 5.70 -22.15
C PRO A 241 25.31 7.10 -22.00
N GLU A 242 24.52 7.53 -23.00
CA GLU A 242 23.92 8.88 -23.01
C GLU A 242 23.08 9.14 -21.76
N ASP A 243 22.32 8.14 -21.30
CA ASP A 243 21.47 8.26 -20.12
C ASP A 243 22.29 8.53 -18.83
N HIS A 244 23.47 7.92 -18.70
CA HIS A 244 24.38 8.19 -17.59
C HIS A 244 25.05 9.57 -17.73
N ARG A 245 25.37 10.02 -18.96
CA ARG A 245 25.85 11.39 -19.20
C ARG A 245 24.79 12.42 -18.82
N ASP A 246 23.52 12.19 -19.16
CA ASP A 246 22.40 13.06 -18.75
C ASP A 246 22.21 13.13 -17.24
N PHE A 247 22.39 12.00 -16.53
CA PHE A 247 22.42 11.99 -15.08
C PHE A 247 23.55 12.90 -14.55
N LEU A 248 24.78 12.74 -15.02
CA LEU A 248 25.92 13.55 -14.58
C LEU A 248 25.74 15.04 -14.89
N ARG A 249 25.13 15.38 -16.04
CA ARG A 249 24.73 16.76 -16.40
C ARG A 249 23.64 17.32 -15.50
N THR A 250 22.88 16.46 -14.82
CA THR A 250 21.85 16.85 -13.84
C THR A 250 22.46 17.00 -12.45
N CYS A 251 23.27 16.04 -12.02
CA CYS A 251 24.01 16.06 -10.77
C CYS A 251 25.25 15.16 -10.84
N ASP A 252 26.38 15.64 -10.34
CA ASP A 252 27.64 14.90 -10.35
C ASP A 252 27.72 13.88 -9.19
N GLY A 253 26.96 12.78 -9.32
CA GLY A 253 26.80 11.76 -8.30
C GLY A 253 25.66 12.04 -7.32
N LEU A 254 25.44 11.13 -6.37
CA LEU A 254 24.43 11.26 -5.30
C LEU A 254 24.95 10.66 -3.99
N PRO A 255 24.64 11.25 -2.83
CA PRO A 255 24.99 10.68 -1.54
C PRO A 255 24.29 9.33 -1.32
N ALA A 256 24.89 8.48 -0.48
CA ALA A 256 24.27 7.24 -0.03
C ALA A 256 23.01 7.51 0.80
N ASP A 257 22.11 6.52 0.85
CA ASP A 257 21.00 6.46 1.79
C ASP A 257 21.01 5.11 2.54
N VAL A 258 19.99 4.82 3.36
CA VAL A 258 19.90 3.59 4.17
C VAL A 258 19.81 2.32 3.31
N VAL A 259 19.28 2.43 2.09
CA VAL A 259 18.95 1.32 1.19
C VAL A 259 19.81 1.33 -0.08
N PHE A 260 20.46 2.46 -0.40
CA PHE A 260 21.16 2.67 -1.66
C PHE A 260 22.57 3.22 -1.49
N PRO A 261 23.54 2.71 -2.27
CA PRO A 261 24.92 3.16 -2.21
C PRO A 261 25.08 4.61 -2.66
N ARG A 262 26.24 5.20 -2.35
CA ARG A 262 26.66 6.49 -2.90
C ARG A 262 26.87 6.32 -4.40
N LEU A 263 26.20 7.12 -5.23
CA LEU A 263 26.48 7.17 -6.66
C LEU A 263 27.69 8.05 -6.93
N LEU A 264 28.63 7.52 -7.72
CA LEU A 264 29.90 8.18 -7.99
C LEU A 264 29.73 9.30 -9.01
N GLY A 265 30.34 10.45 -8.72
CA GLY A 265 30.52 11.53 -9.69
C GLY A 265 31.70 11.28 -10.61
N THR A 266 31.85 12.13 -11.63
CA THR A 266 32.91 12.08 -12.65
C THR A 266 34.30 11.89 -12.08
N ALA A 267 34.63 12.52 -10.96
CA ALA A 267 35.92 12.39 -10.29
C ALA A 267 36.18 10.98 -9.75
N ASP A 268 35.14 10.32 -9.22
CA ASP A 268 35.25 9.06 -8.47
C ASP A 268 34.99 7.81 -9.34
N LEU A 269 34.41 7.97 -10.54
CA LEU A 269 34.20 6.86 -11.47
C LEU A 269 35.51 6.13 -11.77
N ARG A 270 35.43 4.80 -11.78
CA ARG A 270 36.57 3.91 -12.01
C ARG A 270 36.15 2.66 -12.78
N ALA A 271 37.08 2.09 -13.54
CA ALA A 271 36.88 0.85 -14.26
C ALA A 271 37.65 -0.29 -13.57
N GLU A 272 37.01 -1.44 -13.39
CA GLU A 272 37.59 -2.64 -12.81
C GLU A 272 37.20 -3.84 -13.68
N ASN A 273 38.17 -4.67 -14.09
CA ASN A 273 37.91 -5.89 -14.85
C ASN A 273 37.00 -5.72 -16.09
N GLY A 274 37.07 -4.56 -16.76
CA GLY A 274 36.27 -4.28 -17.95
C GLY A 274 34.84 -3.79 -17.69
N VAL A 275 34.47 -3.52 -16.44
CA VAL A 275 33.20 -2.87 -16.07
C VAL A 275 33.47 -1.52 -15.41
N VAL A 276 32.55 -0.57 -15.56
CA VAL A 276 32.63 0.74 -14.88
C VAL A 276 31.85 0.66 -13.57
N VAL A 277 32.48 1.00 -12.46
CA VAL A 277 31.86 1.06 -11.13
C VAL A 277 31.12 2.39 -11.01
N LEU A 278 29.80 2.32 -10.79
CA LEU A 278 28.91 3.49 -10.71
C LEU A 278 28.57 3.90 -9.29
N ALA A 279 28.82 3.04 -8.30
CA ALA A 279 28.46 3.27 -6.91
C ALA A 279 29.51 2.79 -5.91
N ASP A 280 29.42 3.30 -4.68
CA ASP A 280 30.23 2.91 -3.54
C ASP A 280 29.32 2.57 -2.33
N PRO A 281 29.32 1.31 -1.84
CA PRO A 281 30.12 0.17 -2.31
C PRO A 281 29.82 -0.23 -3.77
N ALA A 282 30.71 -1.01 -4.39
CA ALA A 282 30.68 -1.39 -5.82
C ALA A 282 29.56 -2.38 -6.17
N VAL A 283 28.32 -2.00 -5.90
CA VAL A 283 27.11 -2.81 -6.12
C VAL A 283 26.37 -2.42 -7.41
N LEU A 284 26.66 -1.25 -8.00
CA LEU A 284 26.15 -0.86 -9.32
C LEU A 284 27.30 -0.77 -10.32
N LEU A 285 27.20 -1.57 -11.37
CA LEU A 285 28.23 -1.75 -12.39
C LEU A 285 27.63 -1.52 -13.77
N LEU A 286 28.37 -0.84 -14.65
CA LEU A 286 28.02 -0.70 -16.05
C LEU A 286 28.83 -1.68 -16.89
N SER A 287 28.13 -2.52 -17.64
CA SER A 287 28.72 -3.51 -18.54
C SER A 287 27.90 -3.60 -19.83
N ALA A 288 28.54 -3.43 -20.98
CA ALA A 288 27.92 -3.53 -22.30
C ALA A 288 26.59 -2.75 -22.44
N GLY A 289 26.56 -1.52 -21.91
CA GLY A 289 25.37 -0.64 -21.97
C GLY A 289 24.24 -1.01 -20.98
N HIS A 290 24.42 -2.06 -20.18
CA HIS A 290 23.48 -2.47 -19.14
C HIS A 290 24.02 -2.12 -17.75
N VAL A 291 23.11 -1.86 -16.82
CA VAL A 291 23.48 -1.65 -15.42
C VAL A 291 23.19 -2.92 -14.64
N VAL A 292 24.21 -3.47 -14.02
CA VAL A 292 24.15 -4.66 -13.19
C VAL A 292 24.20 -4.21 -11.74
N GLU A 293 23.17 -4.57 -10.99
CA GLU A 293 23.06 -4.36 -9.56
C GLU A 293 23.36 -5.69 -8.85
N VAL A 294 24.33 -5.68 -7.94
CA VAL A 294 24.77 -6.86 -7.19
C VAL A 294 24.42 -6.67 -5.73
N ASP A 295 23.35 -7.32 -5.29
CA ASP A 295 22.95 -7.36 -3.89
C ASP A 295 23.44 -8.68 -3.26
N PRO A 296 24.16 -8.64 -2.13
CA PRO A 296 24.70 -9.84 -1.49
C PRO A 296 23.61 -10.78 -0.92
N VAL A 297 22.40 -10.29 -0.70
CA VAL A 297 21.26 -11.02 -0.13
C VAL A 297 20.28 -11.43 -1.24
N LEU A 298 19.93 -10.51 -2.12
CA LEU A 298 18.90 -10.68 -3.16
C LEU A 298 19.46 -11.19 -4.49
N GLY A 299 20.78 -11.21 -4.65
CA GLY A 299 21.46 -11.64 -5.86
C GLY A 299 21.62 -10.52 -6.89
N THR A 300 21.79 -10.91 -8.16
CA THR A 300 22.10 -9.98 -9.24
C THR A 300 20.86 -9.59 -10.03
N SER A 301 20.64 -8.28 -10.20
CA SER A 301 19.63 -7.71 -11.09
C SER A 301 20.29 -7.01 -12.27
N VAL A 302 19.67 -7.10 -13.46
CA VAL A 302 20.13 -6.41 -14.66
C VAL A 302 19.06 -5.42 -15.10
N HIS A 303 19.47 -4.17 -15.29
CA HIS A 303 18.65 -3.06 -15.74
C HIS A 303 19.04 -2.70 -17.18
N SER A 304 18.03 -2.35 -17.98
CA SER A 304 18.23 -1.95 -19.38
C SER A 304 18.98 -0.63 -19.53
N SER A 305 19.04 0.19 -18.48
CA SER A 305 19.72 1.49 -18.46
C SER A 305 19.99 1.95 -17.02
N PHE A 306 20.82 2.98 -16.85
CA PHE A 306 21.05 3.61 -15.56
C PHE A 306 19.80 4.33 -15.05
N ARG A 307 19.04 4.94 -15.96
CA ARG A 307 17.73 5.50 -15.62
C ARG A 307 16.79 4.44 -15.06
N ALA A 308 16.72 3.26 -15.68
CA ALA A 308 15.85 2.18 -15.22
C ALA A 308 16.23 1.72 -13.79
N ALA A 309 17.52 1.61 -13.48
CA ALA A 309 18.00 1.31 -12.14
C ALA A 309 17.54 2.36 -11.12
N LEU A 310 17.66 3.66 -11.45
CA LEU A 310 17.22 4.74 -10.55
C LEU A 310 15.70 4.88 -10.43
N VAL A 311 14.95 4.59 -11.48
CA VAL A 311 13.48 4.50 -11.42
C VAL A 311 13.08 3.39 -10.47
N LYS A 312 13.68 2.19 -10.58
CA LYS A 312 13.43 1.09 -9.65
C LYS A 312 13.77 1.49 -8.21
N HIS A 313 14.90 2.17 -8.00
CA HIS A 313 15.27 2.67 -6.68
C HIS A 313 14.24 3.65 -6.11
N ALA A 314 13.81 4.63 -6.91
CA ALA A 314 12.78 5.58 -6.52
C ALA A 314 11.46 4.89 -6.15
N THR A 315 11.06 3.87 -6.92
CA THR A 315 9.89 3.04 -6.62
C THR A 315 10.04 2.31 -5.29
N LEU A 316 11.19 1.68 -5.02
CA LEU A 316 11.44 0.98 -3.76
C LEU A 316 11.43 1.92 -2.55
N LEU A 317 12.05 3.10 -2.66
CA LEU A 317 11.97 4.13 -1.62
C LEU A 317 10.52 4.57 -1.37
N ALA A 318 9.76 4.81 -2.44
CA ALA A 318 8.38 5.24 -2.33
C ALA A 318 7.45 4.15 -1.78
N GLN A 319 7.79 2.87 -1.98
CA GLN A 319 7.11 1.75 -1.34
C GLN A 319 7.41 1.69 0.16
N ALA A 320 8.63 2.03 0.57
CA ALA A 320 9.09 1.95 1.96
C ALA A 320 8.66 3.14 2.84
N SER A 321 8.50 4.32 2.24
CA SER A 321 7.98 5.55 2.87
C SER A 321 6.47 5.50 3.14
#